data_AF-A0A3M7J454-F1
#
_entry.id   AF-A0A3M7J454-F1
#
_cell.length_a   1.000
_cell.length_b   1.000
_cell.length_c   1.000
_cell.angle_alpha   90.00
_cell.angle_beta   90.00
_cell.angle_gamma   90.00
#
_symmetry.space_group_name_H-M   'P 1'
#
loop_
_entity.id
_entity.type
_entity.pdbx_description
1 polymer ?
#
loop_
_entity_poly.entity_id
_entity_poly.type
_entity_poly.pdbx_seq_one_letter_code
_entity_poly.pdbx_strand_id
1 'polypeptide(L)'
;MTCSYSSGAAAAVALLATFAEARPAGMMSPVKRDLKFDFGSEKVRGVNLGGWFVLEPWITPSIFENTPDNVVDEYSFCETLGKDEAYSRLHDHWSSWITEDDFSEIAGIGLNFVRIPIGYWSVAQEDGSPYVQGAYDFLGKAVGWAGNHGLKVMIDLHGAPGSQNGFDNSGRRGKVGWTQGDSVSQTRKALNKIRDDWAGHDSVAAIELVNEPMGPSLDMDTVRQFMMDGWGDLKDSNVAITFHDAFEGVNSWNDWGSGMWSLLLDTHHYEVFDSGTLELGINEHVGTACGFGGSMASNNKYTIAGEWSGALTDCTKWLNGRGVGARYDGTYNYEGKTSYYIGSCDGKFSGTVSGLGEADRNNIGTFINAQIAAFEKADGWIFWTWKNEGAPEWHFQNLTAAGMVPQPFSAANGC
;
A
#
# COMPACT_ATOMS: atom_id res chain seq x y z
N MET A 1 -22.45 -12.80 102.83
CA MET A 1 -23.49 -11.84 102.39
C MET A 1 -22.79 -10.76 101.60
N THR A 2 -22.86 -10.85 100.26
CA THR A 2 -23.66 -9.94 99.40
C THR A 2 -23.11 -8.51 99.38
N CYS A 3 -22.50 -8.08 98.26
CA CYS A 3 -22.99 -7.03 97.31
C CYS A 3 -23.04 -5.61 97.93
N SER A 4 -22.64 -4.49 97.32
CA SER A 4 -22.69 -4.05 95.92
C SER A 4 -21.99 -2.67 95.77
N TYR A 5 -21.26 -2.48 94.66
CA TYR A 5 -21.04 -1.29 93.78
C TYR A 5 -21.05 0.19 94.26
N SER A 6 -20.05 0.96 93.78
CA SER A 6 -20.18 2.17 92.90
C SER A 6 -18.78 2.61 92.40
N SER A 7 -18.39 2.38 91.14
CA SER A 7 -18.53 3.22 89.92
C SER A 7 -17.62 4.47 89.83
N GLY A 8 -16.76 4.51 88.82
CA GLY A 8 -15.97 5.71 88.45
C GLY A 8 -14.90 5.50 87.37
N ALA A 9 -15.33 5.28 86.13
CA ALA A 9 -14.71 5.51 84.81
C ALA A 9 -13.17 5.42 84.60
N ALA A 10 -12.75 4.51 83.72
CA ALA A 10 -11.48 4.57 82.99
C ALA A 10 -11.76 4.71 81.48
N ALA A 11 -11.12 5.69 80.84
CA ALA A 11 -11.21 5.94 79.40
C ALA A 11 -10.33 4.94 78.63
N ALA A 12 -10.92 4.25 77.64
CA ALA A 12 -10.21 3.37 76.73
C ALA A 12 -9.79 4.14 75.46
N VAL A 13 -8.49 4.15 75.19
CA VAL A 13 -7.92 4.58 73.90
C VAL A 13 -7.96 3.38 72.95
N ALA A 14 -8.75 3.47 71.88
CA ALA A 14 -8.78 2.47 70.83
C ALA A 14 -7.72 2.79 69.77
N LEU A 15 -6.71 1.91 69.63
CA LEU A 15 -5.84 1.87 68.46
C LEU A 15 -6.61 1.24 67.29
N LEU A 16 -6.84 2.01 66.23
CA LEU A 16 -7.29 1.51 64.93
C LEU A 16 -6.07 1.03 64.14
N ALA A 17 -5.93 -0.29 64.00
CA ALA A 17 -5.02 -0.89 63.04
C ALA A 17 -5.66 -0.80 61.65
N THR A 18 -5.10 0.04 60.76
CA THR A 18 -5.48 0.08 59.35
C THR A 18 -4.78 -1.06 58.62
N PHE A 19 -5.53 -2.11 58.26
CA PHE A 19 -5.10 -3.07 57.26
C PHE A 19 -5.22 -2.42 55.89
N ALA A 20 -4.09 -2.07 55.27
CA ALA A 20 -4.05 -1.72 53.86
C ALA A 20 -4.09 -3.02 53.05
N GLU A 21 -5.26 -3.39 52.54
CA GLU A 21 -5.36 -4.39 51.49
C GLU A 21 -4.79 -3.79 50.19
N ALA A 22 -3.55 -4.15 49.87
CA ALA A 22 -3.03 -3.95 48.53
C ALA A 22 -3.88 -4.80 47.58
N ARG A 23 -4.65 -4.15 46.70
CA ARG A 23 -5.34 -4.83 45.61
C ARG A 23 -4.28 -5.58 44.78
N PRO A 24 -4.51 -6.84 44.37
CA PRO A 24 -3.64 -7.47 43.40
C PRO A 24 -3.57 -6.56 42.18
N ALA A 25 -2.36 -6.33 41.66
CA ALA A 25 -2.19 -5.67 40.37
C ALA A 25 -3.06 -6.43 39.38
N GLY A 26 -4.19 -5.82 38.98
CA GLY A 26 -5.02 -6.38 37.93
C GLY A 26 -4.12 -6.62 36.73
N MET A 27 -4.17 -7.82 36.16
CA MET A 27 -3.68 -8.04 34.80
C MET A 27 -4.23 -6.88 33.97
N MET A 28 -3.37 -5.95 33.58
CA MET A 28 -3.76 -4.99 32.56
C MET A 28 -4.05 -5.84 31.34
N SER A 29 -5.34 -6.01 31.03
CA SER A 29 -5.72 -6.45 29.69
C SER A 29 -4.95 -5.57 28.72
N PRO A 30 -4.26 -6.12 27.70
CA PRO A 30 -3.52 -5.30 26.76
C PRO A 30 -4.48 -4.25 26.23
N VAL A 31 -4.23 -2.99 26.60
CA VAL A 31 -5.10 -1.87 26.23
C VAL A 31 -4.98 -1.77 24.71
N LYS A 32 -6.02 -2.18 23.99
CA LYS A 32 -6.17 -1.91 22.56
C LYS A 32 -6.01 -0.40 22.42
N ARG A 33 -4.91 0.04 21.81
CA ARG A 33 -4.68 1.46 21.58
C ARG A 33 -5.50 1.89 20.37
N ASP A 34 -6.11 3.06 20.46
CA ASP A 34 -6.86 3.61 19.35
C ASP A 34 -5.93 3.86 18.16
N LEU A 35 -6.45 3.58 16.96
CA LEU A 35 -5.76 3.82 15.70
C LEU A 35 -5.70 5.32 15.42
N LYS A 36 -4.65 5.76 14.71
CA LYS A 36 -4.46 7.18 14.35
C LYS A 36 -5.38 7.67 13.22
N PHE A 37 -6.12 6.76 12.61
CA PHE A 37 -7.14 7.00 11.60
C PHE A 37 -8.36 6.15 11.95
N ASP A 38 -9.57 6.70 11.79
CA ASP A 38 -10.83 6.07 12.18
C ASP A 38 -11.35 5.17 11.06
N PHE A 39 -10.63 4.08 10.81
CA PHE A 39 -11.08 3.04 9.87
C PHE A 39 -12.46 2.50 10.32
N GLY A 40 -13.36 2.31 9.36
CA GLY A 40 -14.77 1.98 9.55
C GLY A 40 -15.71 3.19 9.56
N SER A 41 -15.20 4.38 9.89
CA SER A 41 -16.00 5.61 10.01
C SER A 41 -15.59 6.67 8.99
N GLU A 42 -14.29 6.88 8.82
CA GLU A 42 -13.70 7.79 7.83
C GLU A 42 -13.23 7.02 6.60
N LYS A 43 -13.51 7.54 5.40
CA LYS A 43 -13.05 6.94 4.15
C LYS A 43 -11.61 7.32 3.88
N VAL A 44 -10.78 6.32 3.60
CA VAL A 44 -9.45 6.50 3.02
C VAL A 44 -9.63 7.03 1.60
N ARG A 45 -9.03 8.18 1.30
CA ARG A 45 -8.98 8.79 -0.02
C ARG A 45 -7.55 9.20 -0.27
N GLY A 46 -6.81 8.36 -0.97
CA GLY A 46 -5.37 8.54 -1.11
C GLY A 46 -4.82 8.30 -2.49
N VAL A 47 -3.51 8.51 -2.58
CA VAL A 47 -2.70 8.20 -3.75
C VAL A 47 -1.44 7.46 -3.33
N ASN A 48 -0.98 6.57 -4.19
CA ASN A 48 0.33 5.94 -4.08
C ASN A 48 1.41 6.91 -4.53
N LEU A 49 2.56 6.89 -3.85
CA LEU A 49 3.78 7.58 -4.26
C LEU A 49 4.71 6.62 -5.01
N GLY A 50 4.15 5.96 -6.04
CA GLY A 50 4.82 4.94 -6.85
C GLY A 50 6.01 5.47 -7.66
N GLY A 51 6.92 4.56 -8.02
CA GLY A 51 8.16 4.89 -8.73
C GLY A 51 9.19 5.68 -7.91
N TRP A 52 8.95 5.97 -6.63
CA TRP A 52 9.84 6.79 -5.82
C TRP A 52 10.97 6.00 -5.16
N PHE A 53 10.65 5.11 -4.21
CA PHE A 53 11.64 4.30 -3.47
C PHE A 53 11.74 2.85 -3.95
N VAL A 54 10.94 2.51 -4.96
CA VAL A 54 11.12 1.34 -5.81
C VAL A 54 10.92 1.81 -7.24
N LEU A 55 11.92 1.62 -8.10
CA LEU A 55 11.83 2.02 -9.50
C LEU A 55 10.94 1.07 -10.29
N GLU A 56 10.02 1.65 -11.06
CA GLU A 56 9.21 0.94 -12.05
C GLU A 56 9.46 1.53 -13.44
N PRO A 57 9.90 0.73 -14.42
CA PRO A 57 10.25 1.23 -15.75
C PRO A 57 9.15 2.01 -16.44
N TRP A 58 7.89 1.70 -16.19
CA TRP A 58 6.76 2.37 -16.82
C TRP A 58 6.39 3.71 -16.16
N ILE A 59 6.68 3.89 -14.86
CA ILE A 59 6.40 5.14 -14.13
C ILE A 59 7.44 6.20 -14.50
N THR A 60 8.72 5.83 -14.44
CA THR A 60 9.86 6.71 -14.74
C THR A 60 10.76 6.11 -15.83
N PRO A 61 10.28 5.95 -17.08
CA PRO A 61 11.07 5.38 -18.17
C PRO A 61 12.39 6.12 -18.41
N SER A 62 12.47 7.43 -18.16
CA SER A 62 13.67 8.23 -18.42
C SER A 62 14.92 7.73 -17.71
N ILE A 63 14.79 7.21 -16.47
CA ILE A 63 15.92 6.68 -15.70
C ILE A 63 16.50 5.40 -16.33
N PHE A 64 15.67 4.66 -17.08
CA PHE A 64 15.99 3.39 -17.73
C PHE A 64 16.45 3.53 -19.19
N GLU A 65 16.06 4.58 -19.91
CA GLU A 65 16.32 4.72 -21.36
C GLU A 65 17.81 4.74 -21.73
N ASN A 66 18.68 5.18 -20.82
CA ASN A 66 20.13 5.21 -21.02
C ASN A 66 20.85 4.02 -20.34
N THR A 67 20.18 2.88 -20.24
CA THR A 67 20.77 1.62 -19.75
C THR A 67 20.56 0.50 -20.78
N PRO A 68 21.38 -0.57 -20.74
CA PRO A 68 21.16 -1.76 -21.57
C PRO A 68 19.75 -2.36 -21.43
N ASP A 69 19.26 -3.03 -22.48
CA ASP A 69 17.90 -3.61 -22.52
C ASP A 69 17.63 -4.67 -21.43
N ASN A 70 18.68 -5.30 -20.92
CA ASN A 70 18.57 -6.27 -19.83
C ASN A 70 18.42 -5.63 -18.43
N VAL A 71 18.42 -4.30 -18.34
CA VAL A 71 18.09 -3.56 -17.11
C VAL A 71 16.59 -3.36 -17.03
N VAL A 72 15.92 -4.27 -16.33
CA VAL A 72 14.46 -4.45 -16.38
C VAL A 72 13.77 -4.14 -15.04
N ASP A 73 14.54 -3.85 -14.01
CA ASP A 73 14.11 -3.58 -12.63
C ASP A 73 15.24 -2.84 -11.88
N GLU A 74 14.98 -2.44 -10.63
CA GLU A 74 15.97 -1.73 -9.81
C GLU A 74 17.19 -2.61 -9.46
N TYR A 75 17.02 -3.93 -9.34
CA TYR A 75 18.11 -4.86 -9.06
C TYR A 75 19.15 -4.83 -10.18
N SER A 76 18.71 -5.07 -11.42
CA SER A 76 19.54 -5.08 -12.61
C SER A 76 20.07 -3.68 -12.95
N PHE A 77 19.34 -2.63 -12.57
CA PHE A 77 19.80 -1.24 -12.68
C PHE A 77 21.03 -1.00 -11.81
N CYS A 78 20.94 -1.33 -10.52
CA CYS A 78 22.05 -1.15 -9.60
C CYS A 78 23.23 -2.09 -9.91
N GLU A 79 22.94 -3.33 -10.32
CA GLU A 79 23.96 -4.31 -10.72
C GLU A 79 24.75 -3.85 -11.95
N THR A 80 24.05 -3.31 -12.96
CA THR A 80 24.67 -2.92 -14.23
C THR A 80 25.45 -1.61 -14.11
N LEU A 81 24.92 -0.62 -13.40
CA LEU A 81 25.58 0.69 -13.25
C LEU A 81 26.70 0.68 -12.20
N GLY A 82 26.63 -0.24 -11.24
CA GLY A 82 27.49 -0.23 -10.06
C GLY A 82 27.06 0.83 -9.04
N LYS A 83 27.63 0.75 -7.84
CA LYS A 83 27.16 1.50 -6.66
C LYS A 83 27.19 3.03 -6.84
N ASP A 84 28.29 3.57 -7.37
CA ASP A 84 28.48 5.02 -7.42
C ASP A 84 27.52 5.69 -8.41
N GLU A 85 27.41 5.17 -9.64
CA GLU A 85 26.52 5.71 -10.66
C GLU A 85 25.05 5.48 -10.30
N ALA A 86 24.71 4.28 -9.80
CA ALA A 86 23.35 4.00 -9.34
C ALA A 86 22.94 4.95 -8.21
N TYR A 87 23.80 5.16 -7.21
CA TYR A 87 23.55 6.10 -6.12
C TYR A 87 23.39 7.53 -6.63
N SER A 88 24.24 8.01 -7.55
CA SER A 88 24.12 9.36 -8.10
C SER A 88 22.74 9.58 -8.75
N ARG A 89 22.32 8.66 -9.64
CA ARG A 89 21.03 8.77 -10.33
C ARG A 89 19.84 8.64 -9.38
N LEU A 90 19.91 7.68 -8.46
CA LEU A 90 18.84 7.44 -7.49
C LEU A 90 18.72 8.57 -6.48
N HIS A 91 19.82 9.15 -6.01
CA HIS A 91 19.79 10.32 -5.13
C HIS A 91 19.12 11.51 -5.82
N ASP A 92 19.51 11.81 -7.06
CA ASP A 92 18.87 12.89 -7.83
C ASP A 92 17.37 12.62 -7.98
N HIS A 93 16.99 11.40 -8.39
CA HIS A 93 15.59 10.96 -8.48
C HIS A 93 14.83 11.11 -7.15
N TRP A 94 15.34 10.55 -6.05
CA TRP A 94 14.69 10.63 -4.75
C TRP A 94 14.47 12.06 -4.28
N SER A 95 15.39 12.97 -4.65
CA SER A 95 15.35 14.37 -4.24
C SER A 95 14.39 15.25 -5.05
N SER A 96 14.02 14.84 -6.26
CA SER A 96 13.19 15.64 -7.17
C SER A 96 11.88 14.97 -7.59
N TRP A 97 11.76 13.65 -7.46
CA TRP A 97 10.57 12.94 -7.92
C TRP A 97 9.35 13.33 -7.11
N ILE A 98 9.37 13.19 -5.78
CA ILE A 98 8.32 13.70 -4.89
C ILE A 98 8.92 14.73 -3.93
N THR A 99 8.20 15.84 -3.74
CA THR A 99 8.59 16.97 -2.91
C THR A 99 7.47 17.37 -1.96
N GLU A 100 7.73 18.29 -1.03
CA GLU A 100 6.69 18.79 -0.12
C GLU A 100 5.53 19.48 -0.87
N ASP A 101 5.80 20.08 -2.04
CA ASP A 101 4.77 20.69 -2.87
C ASP A 101 3.73 19.66 -3.35
N ASP A 102 4.16 18.42 -3.64
CA ASP A 102 3.25 17.33 -3.97
C ASP A 102 2.31 17.00 -2.78
N PHE A 103 2.84 16.95 -1.56
CA PHE A 103 2.01 16.74 -0.35
C PHE A 103 1.02 17.88 -0.13
N SER A 104 1.45 19.12 -0.37
CA SER A 104 0.57 20.29 -0.33
C SER A 104 -0.56 20.19 -1.34
N GLU A 105 -0.30 19.73 -2.57
CA GLU A 105 -1.32 19.57 -3.60
C GLU A 105 -2.28 18.42 -3.29
N ILE A 106 -1.74 17.26 -2.88
CA ILE A 106 -2.52 16.09 -2.45
C ILE A 106 -3.54 16.49 -1.39
N ALA A 107 -3.10 17.18 -0.33
CA ALA A 107 -4.00 17.69 0.71
C ALA A 107 -4.95 18.77 0.16
N GLY A 108 -4.46 19.66 -0.72
CA GLY A 108 -5.21 20.75 -1.32
C GLY A 108 -6.40 20.32 -2.18
N ILE A 109 -6.34 19.13 -2.78
CA ILE A 109 -7.45 18.53 -3.54
C ILE A 109 -8.37 17.63 -2.68
N GLY A 110 -8.15 17.62 -1.36
CA GLY A 110 -9.02 16.95 -0.39
C GLY A 110 -8.71 15.47 -0.14
N LEU A 111 -7.54 14.97 -0.54
CA LEU A 111 -7.07 13.64 -0.14
C LEU A 111 -6.61 13.68 1.33
N ASN A 112 -6.75 12.57 2.05
CA ASN A 112 -6.38 12.44 3.46
C ASN A 112 -5.27 11.41 3.71
N PHE A 113 -4.82 10.72 2.66
CA PHE A 113 -3.94 9.56 2.80
C PHE A 113 -2.90 9.46 1.68
N VAL A 114 -1.69 8.98 1.99
CA VAL A 114 -0.70 8.53 1.00
C VAL A 114 -0.18 7.14 1.35
N ARG A 115 0.02 6.29 0.34
CA ARG A 115 0.71 5.01 0.46
C ARG A 115 2.11 5.15 -0.13
N ILE A 116 3.12 4.73 0.61
CA ILE A 116 4.53 4.93 0.27
C ILE A 116 5.21 3.55 0.13
N PRO A 117 5.31 3.04 -1.12
CA PRO A 117 6.10 1.85 -1.43
C PRO A 117 7.57 2.04 -1.06
N ILE A 118 8.16 1.07 -0.34
CA ILE A 118 9.60 1.04 -0.07
C ILE A 118 10.14 -0.40 -0.12
N GLY A 119 11.26 -0.60 -0.83
CA GLY A 119 11.92 -1.90 -0.91
C GLY A 119 12.71 -2.24 0.35
N TYR A 120 12.78 -3.54 0.71
CA TYR A 120 13.54 -4.01 1.87
C TYR A 120 15.01 -3.54 1.88
N TRP A 121 15.62 -3.38 0.70
CA TRP A 121 17.01 -2.97 0.56
C TRP A 121 17.28 -1.56 1.11
N SER A 122 16.29 -0.67 1.04
CA SER A 122 16.39 0.67 1.62
C SER A 122 16.36 0.63 3.15
N VAL A 123 15.73 -0.38 3.74
CA VAL A 123 15.48 -0.49 5.19
C VAL A 123 16.53 -1.36 5.88
N ALA A 124 16.72 -2.58 5.40
CA ALA A 124 17.57 -3.61 5.98
C ALA A 124 18.20 -4.47 4.86
N GLN A 125 19.19 -3.91 4.15
CA GLN A 125 19.86 -4.56 3.04
C GLN A 125 20.61 -5.84 3.44
N GLU A 126 20.64 -6.81 2.52
CA GLU A 126 21.45 -8.03 2.59
C GLU A 126 22.89 -7.79 2.10
N ASP A 127 23.85 -8.49 2.71
CA ASP A 127 25.25 -8.42 2.29
C ASP A 127 25.42 -8.85 0.82
N GLY A 128 26.20 -8.08 0.06
CA GLY A 128 26.49 -8.37 -1.35
C GLY A 128 25.35 -8.05 -2.33
N SER A 129 24.22 -7.53 -1.85
CA SER A 129 23.14 -7.05 -2.71
C SER A 129 23.61 -5.92 -3.64
N PRO A 130 23.14 -5.85 -4.91
CA PRO A 130 23.52 -4.78 -5.83
C PRO A 130 22.87 -3.43 -5.50
N TYR A 131 21.69 -3.42 -4.86
CA TYR A 131 20.93 -2.19 -4.57
C TYR A 131 21.75 -1.12 -3.82
N VAL A 132 21.37 0.14 -3.93
CA VAL A 132 21.97 1.22 -3.15
C VAL A 132 21.00 1.70 -2.05
N GLN A 133 21.53 2.16 -0.92
CA GLN A 133 20.74 2.73 0.16
C GLN A 133 20.72 4.27 0.07
N GLY A 134 19.71 4.88 0.65
CA GLY A 134 19.55 6.35 0.74
C GLY A 134 18.10 6.80 0.72
N ALA A 135 17.22 6.06 0.03
CA ALA A 135 15.78 6.32 -0.01
C ALA A 135 15.12 6.44 1.38
N TYR A 136 15.59 5.69 2.38
CA TYR A 136 15.02 5.69 3.73
C TYR A 136 15.10 7.07 4.43
N ASP A 137 16.09 7.89 4.09
CA ASP A 137 16.18 9.26 4.61
C ASP A 137 15.08 10.15 3.99
N PHE A 138 14.74 9.92 2.72
CA PHE A 138 13.64 10.61 2.04
C PHE A 138 12.27 10.13 2.53
N LEU A 139 12.11 8.87 2.93
CA LEU A 139 10.91 8.41 3.64
C LEU A 139 10.70 9.23 4.91
N GLY A 140 11.77 9.53 5.67
CA GLY A 140 11.65 10.38 6.85
C GLY A 140 11.18 11.80 6.56
N LYS A 141 11.62 12.39 5.43
CA LYS A 141 11.10 13.67 4.95
C LYS A 141 9.61 13.56 4.57
N ALA A 142 9.24 12.54 3.82
CA ALA A 142 7.86 12.29 3.39
C ALA A 142 6.89 12.15 4.56
N VAL A 143 7.27 11.41 5.61
CA VAL A 143 6.48 11.26 6.84
C VAL A 143 6.29 12.61 7.55
N GLY A 144 7.31 13.47 7.55
CA GLY A 144 7.24 14.83 8.07
C GLY A 144 6.33 15.74 7.24
N TRP A 145 6.48 15.74 5.91
CA TRP A 145 5.64 16.50 4.98
C TRP A 145 4.17 16.09 5.10
N ALA A 146 3.88 14.79 5.20
CA ALA A 146 2.52 14.30 5.47
C ALA A 146 1.94 14.91 6.76
N GLY A 147 2.73 14.94 7.84
CA GLY A 147 2.33 15.57 9.11
C GLY A 147 2.04 17.07 8.96
N ASN A 148 2.88 17.81 8.23
CA ASN A 148 2.70 19.25 7.97
C ASN A 148 1.40 19.56 7.23
N HIS A 149 0.96 18.66 6.36
CA HIS A 149 -0.24 18.83 5.52
C HIS A 149 -1.47 18.05 6.02
N GLY A 150 -1.40 17.45 7.22
CA GLY A 150 -2.52 16.71 7.82
C GLY A 150 -2.85 15.38 7.13
N LEU A 151 -1.94 14.86 6.31
CA LEU A 151 -2.08 13.58 5.61
C LEU A 151 -1.66 12.41 6.51
N LYS A 152 -2.34 11.29 6.36
CA LYS A 152 -1.94 10.00 6.93
C LYS A 152 -1.09 9.19 5.95
N VAL A 153 -0.24 8.35 6.49
CA VAL A 153 0.73 7.52 5.74
C VAL A 153 0.49 6.05 6.02
N MET A 154 0.44 5.26 4.95
CA MET A 154 0.76 3.83 4.97
C MET A 154 2.17 3.65 4.45
N ILE A 155 3.04 3.08 5.28
CA ILE A 155 4.36 2.62 4.82
C ILE A 155 4.19 1.19 4.34
N ASP A 156 4.47 0.95 3.07
CA ASP A 156 4.30 -0.35 2.44
C ASP A 156 5.65 -0.98 2.12
N LEU A 157 5.90 -2.18 2.66
CA LEU A 157 7.07 -2.97 2.29
C LEU A 157 6.84 -3.62 0.91
N HIS A 158 7.14 -2.85 -0.12
CA HIS A 158 6.74 -3.15 -1.49
C HIS A 158 7.56 -4.25 -2.17
N GLY A 159 8.77 -4.52 -1.66
CA GLY A 159 9.65 -5.57 -2.16
C GLY A 159 10.24 -6.38 -1.02
N ALA A 160 10.15 -7.70 -1.13
CA ALA A 160 10.75 -8.65 -0.19
C ALA A 160 11.98 -9.36 -0.81
N PRO A 161 12.94 -9.83 0.01
CA PRO A 161 14.08 -10.59 -0.47
C PRO A 161 13.68 -11.79 -1.32
N GLY A 162 14.33 -11.94 -2.48
CA GLY A 162 14.02 -12.99 -3.45
C GLY A 162 12.78 -12.71 -4.31
N SER A 163 12.08 -11.58 -4.13
CA SER A 163 10.79 -11.25 -4.75
C SER A 163 9.64 -12.14 -4.32
N GLN A 164 8.56 -11.50 -3.86
CA GLN A 164 7.31 -12.15 -3.46
C GLN A 164 6.35 -12.41 -4.62
N ASN A 165 6.61 -11.86 -5.81
CA ASN A 165 5.68 -11.96 -6.95
C ASN A 165 6.34 -12.10 -8.32
N GLY A 166 7.66 -11.87 -8.43
CA GLY A 166 8.38 -11.94 -9.69
C GLY A 166 8.15 -10.74 -10.61
N PHE A 167 7.47 -9.71 -10.14
CA PHE A 167 7.25 -8.46 -10.87
C PHE A 167 8.46 -7.53 -10.75
N ASP A 168 8.61 -6.59 -11.68
CA ASP A 168 9.64 -5.55 -11.58
C ASP A 168 9.39 -4.60 -10.42
N ASN A 169 8.11 -4.34 -10.08
CA ASN A 169 7.69 -3.53 -8.94
C ASN A 169 8.17 -4.10 -7.58
N SER A 170 8.55 -5.37 -7.46
CA SER A 170 9.16 -5.90 -6.24
C SER A 170 10.65 -5.56 -6.12
N GLY A 171 11.21 -4.84 -7.12
CA GLY A 171 12.62 -4.56 -7.32
C GLY A 171 13.39 -5.63 -8.11
N ARG A 172 12.81 -6.81 -8.33
CA ARG A 172 13.49 -7.94 -9.00
C ARG A 172 12.52 -8.83 -9.77
N ARG A 173 12.41 -8.58 -11.08
CA ARG A 173 11.59 -9.35 -12.01
C ARG A 173 12.14 -10.76 -12.21
N GLY A 174 11.25 -11.74 -12.32
CA GLY A 174 11.60 -13.12 -12.64
C GLY A 174 11.02 -14.13 -11.64
N LYS A 175 11.86 -15.02 -11.13
CA LYS A 175 11.38 -16.09 -10.24
C LYS A 175 10.97 -15.55 -8.87
N VAL A 176 9.83 -16.04 -8.37
CA VAL A 176 9.41 -15.85 -6.98
C VAL A 176 10.32 -16.67 -6.06
N GLY A 177 11.13 -15.99 -5.27
CA GLY A 177 12.10 -16.58 -4.34
C GLY A 177 11.85 -16.26 -2.87
N TRP A 178 10.92 -15.37 -2.55
CA TRP A 178 10.43 -15.16 -1.19
C TRP A 178 9.82 -16.45 -0.62
N THR A 179 9.83 -16.60 0.71
CA THR A 179 9.53 -17.85 1.47
C THR A 179 10.60 -18.93 1.43
N GLN A 180 11.74 -18.70 0.77
CA GLN A 180 12.89 -19.61 0.76
C GLN A 180 14.03 -19.10 1.65
N GLY A 181 14.84 -20.01 2.20
CA GLY A 181 16.00 -19.65 3.01
C GLY A 181 15.63 -18.77 4.21
N ASP A 182 16.34 -17.64 4.37
CA ASP A 182 16.10 -16.65 5.43
C ASP A 182 15.24 -15.45 4.98
N SER A 183 14.70 -15.46 3.76
CA SER A 183 13.96 -14.33 3.17
C SER A 183 12.81 -13.80 4.05
N VAL A 184 12.04 -14.69 4.68
CA VAL A 184 10.95 -14.31 5.62
C VAL A 184 11.50 -13.57 6.84
N SER A 185 12.61 -14.06 7.41
CA SER A 185 13.23 -13.43 8.58
C SER A 185 13.84 -12.06 8.24
N GLN A 186 14.45 -11.91 7.05
CA GLN A 186 14.95 -10.64 6.56
C GLN A 186 13.80 -9.64 6.27
N THR A 187 12.68 -10.13 5.72
CA THR A 187 11.45 -9.32 5.54
C THR A 187 10.95 -8.79 6.88
N ARG A 188 10.84 -9.68 7.90
CA ARG A 188 10.45 -9.27 9.26
C ARG A 188 11.46 -8.33 9.90
N LYS A 189 12.76 -8.47 9.63
CA LYS A 189 13.79 -7.53 10.11
C LYS A 189 13.55 -6.12 9.56
N ALA A 190 13.21 -5.99 8.27
CA ALA A 190 12.85 -4.71 7.69
C ALA A 190 11.57 -4.13 8.33
N LEU A 191 10.51 -4.93 8.48
CA LEU A 191 9.26 -4.50 9.12
C LEU A 191 9.45 -4.05 10.57
N ASN A 192 10.23 -4.80 11.36
CA ASN A 192 10.53 -4.44 12.74
C ASN A 192 11.28 -3.11 12.82
N LYS A 193 12.20 -2.84 11.89
CA LYS A 193 12.87 -1.54 11.79
C LYS A 193 11.89 -0.41 11.42
N ILE A 194 11.01 -0.62 10.44
CA ILE A 194 9.96 0.36 10.09
C ILE A 194 9.06 0.65 11.31
N ARG A 195 8.64 -0.39 12.04
CA ARG A 195 7.87 -0.26 13.27
C ARG A 195 8.59 0.62 14.28
N ASP A 196 9.83 0.26 14.59
CA ASP A 196 10.61 0.91 15.65
C ASP A 196 10.91 2.38 15.34
N ASP A 197 11.16 2.70 14.07
CA ASP A 197 11.46 4.05 13.63
C ASP A 197 10.18 4.91 13.47
N TRP A 198 9.08 4.35 12.96
CA TRP A 198 7.98 5.13 12.41
C TRP A 198 6.59 4.86 12.99
N ALA A 199 6.32 3.71 13.61
CA ALA A 199 4.98 3.42 14.13
C ALA A 199 4.57 4.35 15.29
N GLY A 200 5.50 5.08 15.89
CA GLY A 200 5.24 6.13 16.88
C GLY A 200 4.86 7.50 16.30
N HIS A 201 5.11 7.75 15.00
CA HIS A 201 4.89 9.06 14.38
C HIS A 201 3.40 9.31 14.08
N ASP A 202 2.87 10.51 14.34
CA ASP A 202 1.42 10.81 14.28
C ASP A 202 0.80 10.68 12.88
N SER A 203 1.59 10.92 11.82
CA SER A 203 1.14 10.75 10.44
C SER A 203 1.10 9.29 9.99
N VAL A 204 1.88 8.38 10.59
CA VAL A 204 1.93 6.97 10.17
C VAL A 204 0.75 6.23 10.76
N ALA A 205 -0.29 6.00 9.96
CA ALA A 205 -1.55 5.39 10.39
C ALA A 205 -1.62 3.89 10.08
N ALA A 206 -0.82 3.40 9.12
CA ALA A 206 -0.79 2.00 8.72
C ALA A 206 0.64 1.56 8.33
N ILE A 207 0.92 0.27 8.51
CA ILE A 207 2.10 -0.39 7.97
C ILE A 207 1.62 -1.64 7.22
N GLU A 208 1.96 -1.74 5.94
CA GLU A 208 1.67 -2.91 5.12
C GLU A 208 2.84 -3.90 5.15
N LEU A 209 2.52 -5.15 5.47
CA LEU A 209 3.50 -6.18 5.78
C LEU A 209 4.30 -6.60 4.55
N VAL A 210 3.64 -6.75 3.41
CA VAL A 210 4.26 -7.03 2.11
C VAL A 210 3.24 -6.79 1.00
N ASN A 211 3.63 -6.04 -0.01
CA ASN A 211 2.83 -5.81 -1.22
C ASN A 211 2.69 -7.09 -2.05
N GLU A 212 1.48 -7.37 -2.55
CA GLU A 212 1.23 -8.33 -3.63
C GLU A 212 1.97 -9.68 -3.55
N PRO A 213 2.01 -10.40 -2.42
CA PRO A 213 2.59 -11.75 -2.43
C PRO A 213 1.80 -12.63 -3.40
N MET A 214 2.49 -13.28 -4.35
CA MET A 214 1.87 -14.07 -5.40
C MET A 214 1.36 -15.40 -4.84
N GLY A 215 0.20 -15.37 -4.18
CA GLY A 215 -0.43 -16.53 -3.52
C GLY A 215 -0.44 -17.79 -4.37
N PRO A 216 -0.86 -17.75 -5.65
CA PRO A 216 -0.84 -18.91 -6.55
C PRO A 216 0.54 -19.55 -6.79
N SER A 217 1.63 -18.84 -6.49
CA SER A 217 3.02 -19.31 -6.65
C SER A 217 3.74 -19.56 -5.32
N LEU A 218 3.07 -19.35 -4.18
CA LEU A 218 3.64 -19.43 -2.84
C LEU A 218 2.93 -20.49 -2.00
N ASP A 219 3.59 -20.93 -0.93
CA ASP A 219 2.92 -21.69 0.13
C ASP A 219 2.09 -20.74 1.01
N MET A 220 0.77 -20.77 0.84
CA MET A 220 -0.13 -19.89 1.55
C MET A 220 -0.18 -20.14 3.07
N ASP A 221 0.22 -21.30 3.57
CA ASP A 221 0.37 -21.49 5.02
C ASP A 221 1.55 -20.68 5.56
N THR A 222 2.66 -20.65 4.81
CA THR A 222 3.81 -19.79 5.12
C THR A 222 3.45 -18.31 5.02
N VAL A 223 2.70 -17.89 3.99
CA VAL A 223 2.23 -16.50 3.86
C VAL A 223 1.34 -16.09 5.04
N ARG A 224 0.34 -16.91 5.39
CA ARG A 224 -0.55 -16.63 6.54
C ARG A 224 0.22 -16.59 7.87
N GLN A 225 1.21 -17.49 8.05
CA GLN A 225 2.08 -17.47 9.22
C GLN A 225 2.91 -16.19 9.29
N PHE A 226 3.47 -15.73 8.16
CA PHE A 226 4.17 -14.44 8.09
C PHE A 226 3.25 -13.27 8.45
N MET A 227 2.02 -13.24 7.95
CA MET A 227 1.06 -12.19 8.30
C MET A 227 0.70 -12.21 9.80
N MET A 228 0.57 -13.39 10.39
CA MET A 228 0.32 -13.56 11.83
C MET A 228 1.53 -13.09 12.67
N ASP A 229 2.74 -13.43 12.25
CA ASP A 229 3.97 -12.99 12.89
C ASP A 229 4.15 -11.47 12.80
N GLY A 230 3.90 -10.88 11.63
CA GLY A 230 3.94 -9.43 11.42
C GLY A 230 2.91 -8.70 12.28
N TRP A 231 1.70 -9.25 12.40
CA TRP A 231 0.73 -8.76 13.39
C TRP A 231 1.27 -8.85 14.81
N GLY A 232 1.84 -9.99 15.20
CA GLY A 232 2.43 -10.18 16.53
C GLY A 232 3.51 -9.14 16.85
N ASP A 233 4.30 -8.76 15.85
CA ASP A 233 5.35 -7.74 15.95
C ASP A 233 4.78 -6.31 16.07
N LEU A 234 3.60 -6.03 15.51
CA LEU A 234 3.00 -4.69 15.41
C LEU A 234 1.81 -4.45 16.34
N LYS A 235 1.19 -5.48 16.93
CA LYS A 235 -0.10 -5.39 17.65
C LYS A 235 -0.18 -4.40 18.81
N ASP A 236 0.96 -4.03 19.39
CA ASP A 236 1.07 -3.10 20.51
C ASP A 236 1.34 -1.64 20.05
N SER A 237 1.38 -1.41 18.73
CA SER A 237 1.45 -0.10 18.11
C SER A 237 0.06 0.50 17.82
N ASN A 238 0.02 1.78 17.47
CA ASN A 238 -1.22 2.53 17.16
C ASN A 238 -1.48 2.61 15.64
N VAL A 239 -0.96 1.66 14.86
CA VAL A 239 -1.14 1.61 13.41
C VAL A 239 -2.06 0.47 13.02
N ALA A 240 -2.76 0.61 11.90
CA ALA A 240 -3.40 -0.52 11.24
C ALA A 240 -2.31 -1.44 10.66
N ILE A 241 -2.49 -2.73 10.88
CA ILE A 241 -1.62 -3.80 10.38
C ILE A 241 -2.21 -4.24 9.07
N THR A 242 -1.60 -3.76 7.99
CA THR A 242 -2.13 -3.92 6.64
C THR A 242 -1.54 -5.15 5.99
N PHE A 243 -2.37 -5.94 5.31
CA PHE A 243 -1.94 -7.12 4.57
C PHE A 243 -2.68 -7.19 3.24
N HIS A 244 -1.92 -7.36 2.16
CA HIS A 244 -2.48 -7.60 0.82
C HIS A 244 -3.20 -8.95 0.76
N ASP A 245 -4.24 -9.05 -0.06
CA ASP A 245 -5.10 -10.24 -0.20
C ASP A 245 -4.44 -11.46 -0.89
N ALA A 246 -3.18 -11.32 -1.29
CA ALA A 246 -2.36 -12.31 -2.00
C ALA A 246 -2.96 -12.85 -3.32
N PHE A 247 -3.84 -12.07 -3.96
CA PHE A 247 -4.62 -12.46 -5.13
C PHE A 247 -5.62 -13.61 -4.88
N GLU A 248 -5.91 -13.93 -3.61
CA GLU A 248 -6.92 -14.93 -3.23
C GLU A 248 -8.35 -14.34 -3.23
N GLY A 249 -8.43 -13.01 -3.37
CA GLY A 249 -9.66 -12.23 -3.31
C GLY A 249 -10.09 -11.90 -1.89
N VAL A 250 -10.69 -10.72 -1.73
CA VAL A 250 -11.05 -10.08 -0.45
C VAL A 250 -11.69 -11.04 0.57
N ASN A 251 -12.70 -11.81 0.16
CA ASN A 251 -13.49 -12.63 1.08
C ASN A 251 -12.82 -13.95 1.50
N SER A 252 -11.70 -14.34 0.87
CA SER A 252 -10.94 -15.54 1.26
C SER A 252 -10.32 -15.41 2.66
N TRP A 253 -10.15 -14.17 3.14
CA TRP A 253 -9.54 -13.85 4.43
C TRP A 253 -10.55 -13.71 5.58
N ASN A 254 -11.86 -13.90 5.35
CA ASN A 254 -12.89 -13.72 6.39
C ASN A 254 -12.68 -14.66 7.59
N ASP A 255 -12.29 -15.91 7.35
CA ASP A 255 -12.08 -16.91 8.41
C ASP A 255 -10.66 -16.87 9.03
N TRP A 256 -9.78 -16.00 8.53
CA TRP A 256 -8.44 -15.80 9.05
C TRP A 256 -8.38 -14.62 10.04
N GLY A 257 -7.44 -14.69 10.99
CA GLY A 257 -7.17 -13.59 11.92
C GLY A 257 -8.09 -13.56 13.15
N SER A 258 -8.70 -14.68 13.53
CA SER A 258 -9.52 -14.76 14.74
C SER A 258 -8.71 -14.35 15.99
N GLY A 259 -9.22 -13.37 16.75
CA GLY A 259 -8.55 -12.82 17.93
C GLY A 259 -7.49 -11.75 17.62
N MET A 260 -7.18 -11.49 16.35
CA MET A 260 -6.30 -10.40 15.93
C MET A 260 -7.11 -9.11 15.77
N TRP A 261 -6.54 -7.98 16.17
CA TRP A 261 -7.15 -6.65 16.04
C TRP A 261 -6.33 -5.75 15.14
N SER A 262 -6.93 -4.62 14.73
CA SER A 262 -6.31 -3.59 13.88
C SER A 262 -5.87 -4.12 12.51
N LEU A 263 -6.56 -5.14 12.00
CA LEU A 263 -6.31 -5.68 10.67
C LEU A 263 -6.97 -4.81 9.61
N LEU A 264 -6.18 -4.37 8.63
CA LEU A 264 -6.62 -3.69 7.41
C LEU A 264 -6.27 -4.59 6.23
N LEU A 265 -7.28 -5.07 5.51
CA LEU A 265 -7.08 -5.81 4.27
C LEU A 265 -6.88 -4.81 3.13
N ASP A 266 -5.77 -4.99 2.43
CA ASP A 266 -5.51 -4.32 1.16
C ASP A 266 -5.85 -5.26 0.00
N THR A 267 -6.52 -4.74 -1.02
CA THR A 267 -6.82 -5.45 -2.25
C THR A 267 -6.60 -4.52 -3.44
N HIS A 268 -6.11 -5.09 -4.53
CA HIS A 268 -5.80 -4.34 -5.73
C HIS A 268 -6.79 -4.69 -6.85
N HIS A 269 -7.34 -3.68 -7.52
CA HIS A 269 -8.33 -3.89 -8.58
C HIS A 269 -7.89 -3.26 -9.89
N TYR A 270 -7.67 -4.12 -10.89
CA TYR A 270 -7.29 -3.72 -12.24
C TYR A 270 -8.01 -4.61 -13.26
N GLU A 271 -8.42 -4.03 -14.40
CA GLU A 271 -9.13 -4.73 -15.47
C GLU A 271 -8.35 -4.72 -16.79
N VAL A 272 -7.01 -4.67 -16.71
CA VAL A 272 -6.12 -4.50 -17.88
C VAL A 272 -5.05 -5.58 -18.05
N PHE A 273 -4.87 -6.48 -17.08
CA PHE A 273 -3.80 -7.48 -17.13
C PHE A 273 -4.21 -8.84 -17.71
N ASP A 274 -5.45 -8.95 -18.20
CA ASP A 274 -5.98 -10.10 -18.93
C ASP A 274 -6.64 -9.65 -20.25
N SER A 275 -6.46 -10.45 -21.32
CA SER A 275 -7.03 -10.11 -22.63
C SER A 275 -8.56 -10.09 -22.62
N GLY A 276 -9.20 -10.95 -21.82
CA GLY A 276 -10.66 -10.98 -21.71
C GLY A 276 -11.22 -9.74 -21.03
N THR A 277 -10.53 -9.22 -19.99
CA THR A 277 -10.93 -7.96 -19.35
C THR A 277 -10.73 -6.75 -20.26
N LEU A 278 -9.72 -6.77 -21.13
CA LEU A 278 -9.45 -5.69 -22.08
C LEU A 278 -10.47 -5.57 -23.23
N GLU A 279 -11.30 -6.59 -23.46
CA GLU A 279 -12.37 -6.58 -24.45
C GLU A 279 -13.66 -5.92 -23.95
N LEU A 280 -13.77 -5.70 -22.63
CA LEU A 280 -15.00 -5.21 -22.01
C LEU A 280 -15.36 -3.80 -22.51
N GLY A 281 -16.65 -3.59 -22.71
CA GLY A 281 -17.17 -2.24 -22.89
C GLY A 281 -17.18 -1.46 -21.58
N ILE A 282 -17.25 -0.13 -21.64
CA ILE A 282 -17.24 0.73 -20.45
C ILE A 282 -18.32 0.37 -19.41
N ASN A 283 -19.52 -0.04 -19.85
CA ASN A 283 -20.58 -0.45 -18.92
C ASN A 283 -20.28 -1.79 -18.22
N GLU A 284 -19.54 -2.69 -18.87
CA GLU A 284 -19.14 -3.96 -18.29
C GLU A 284 -18.02 -3.76 -17.28
N HIS A 285 -17.03 -2.91 -17.60
CA HIS A 285 -16.00 -2.47 -16.65
C HIS A 285 -16.63 -1.84 -15.40
N VAL A 286 -17.58 -0.91 -15.56
CA VAL A 286 -18.33 -0.32 -14.44
C VAL A 286 -19.05 -1.41 -13.64
N GLY A 287 -19.71 -2.36 -14.29
CA GLY A 287 -20.38 -3.48 -13.64
C GLY A 287 -19.44 -4.34 -12.78
N THR A 288 -18.26 -4.65 -13.30
CA THR A 288 -17.22 -5.41 -12.60
C THR A 288 -16.71 -4.66 -11.38
N ALA A 289 -16.35 -3.37 -11.52
CA ALA A 289 -15.95 -2.52 -10.39
C ALA A 289 -17.03 -2.40 -9.30
N CYS A 290 -18.31 -2.19 -9.69
CA CYS A 290 -19.41 -2.14 -8.73
C CYS A 290 -19.60 -3.46 -7.98
N GLY A 291 -19.48 -4.59 -8.68
CA GLY A 291 -19.53 -5.93 -8.07
C GLY A 291 -18.39 -6.17 -7.09
N PHE A 292 -17.19 -5.74 -7.45
CA PHE A 292 -16.01 -5.81 -6.59
C PHE A 292 -16.19 -4.98 -5.31
N GLY A 293 -16.66 -3.73 -5.41
CA GLY A 293 -16.99 -2.91 -4.24
C GLY A 293 -18.05 -3.53 -3.33
N GLY A 294 -19.00 -4.30 -3.90
CA GLY A 294 -19.93 -5.12 -3.13
C GLY A 294 -19.24 -6.23 -2.33
N SER A 295 -18.25 -6.91 -2.92
CA SER A 295 -17.43 -7.90 -2.23
C SER A 295 -16.60 -7.27 -1.12
N MET A 296 -15.98 -6.12 -1.36
CA MET A 296 -15.23 -5.38 -0.33
C MET A 296 -16.11 -5.02 0.86
N ALA A 297 -17.31 -4.48 0.61
CA ALA A 297 -18.24 -4.10 1.67
C ALA A 297 -18.79 -5.28 2.49
N SER A 298 -18.69 -6.51 1.96
CA SER A 298 -19.08 -7.73 2.66
C SER A 298 -17.99 -8.34 3.54
N ASN A 299 -16.75 -7.82 3.47
CA ASN A 299 -15.62 -8.32 4.26
C ASN A 299 -15.79 -8.01 5.76
N ASN A 300 -15.25 -8.86 6.62
CA ASN A 300 -15.34 -8.70 8.08
C ASN A 300 -14.15 -7.95 8.72
N LYS A 301 -13.26 -7.38 7.92
CA LYS A 301 -12.13 -6.54 8.33
C LYS A 301 -12.27 -5.15 7.72
N TYR A 302 -11.52 -4.19 8.24
CA TYR A 302 -11.31 -2.96 7.50
C TYR A 302 -10.72 -3.32 6.14
N THR A 303 -11.23 -2.74 5.06
CA THR A 303 -10.91 -3.12 3.68
C THR A 303 -10.82 -1.87 2.80
N ILE A 304 -9.66 -1.67 2.18
CA ILE A 304 -9.44 -0.62 1.18
C ILE A 304 -9.06 -1.22 -0.17
N ALA A 305 -9.33 -0.49 -1.24
CA ALA A 305 -8.67 -0.72 -2.53
C ALA A 305 -7.35 0.07 -2.53
N GLY A 306 -6.26 -0.50 -2.03
CA GLY A 306 -4.96 0.19 -1.89
C GLY A 306 -4.26 0.45 -3.22
N GLU A 307 -4.68 -0.25 -4.27
CA GLU A 307 -4.32 0.08 -5.65
C GLU A 307 -5.46 -0.14 -6.64
N TRP A 308 -5.59 0.82 -7.57
CA TRP A 308 -6.48 0.83 -8.71
C TRP A 308 -6.11 2.03 -9.61
N SER A 309 -6.57 2.07 -10.86
CA SER A 309 -6.26 3.19 -11.75
C SER A 309 -7.42 3.56 -12.68
N GLY A 310 -7.21 4.57 -13.53
CA GLY A 310 -8.13 4.92 -14.61
C GLY A 310 -7.94 4.08 -15.87
N ALA A 311 -7.02 3.12 -15.87
CA ALA A 311 -6.66 2.38 -17.08
C ALA A 311 -7.76 1.46 -17.57
N LEU A 312 -8.00 1.52 -18.88
CA LEU A 312 -8.85 0.60 -19.64
C LEU A 312 -8.04 -0.16 -20.68
N THR A 313 -6.74 0.11 -20.75
CA THR A 313 -5.78 -0.58 -21.61
C THR A 313 -4.49 -0.89 -20.86
N ASP A 314 -3.73 -1.88 -21.32
CA ASP A 314 -2.35 -2.10 -20.87
C ASP A 314 -1.31 -1.49 -21.82
N CYS A 315 -1.69 -0.41 -22.52
CA CYS A 315 -0.90 0.21 -23.57
C CYS A 315 0.36 0.92 -23.08
N THR A 316 0.37 1.37 -21.82
CA THR A 316 1.45 2.18 -21.25
C THR A 316 2.82 1.51 -21.47
N LYS A 317 3.79 2.29 -21.96
CA LYS A 317 5.15 1.82 -22.23
C LYS A 317 5.71 1.09 -21.02
N TRP A 318 6.06 -0.18 -21.23
CA TRP A 318 6.66 -1.07 -20.23
C TRP A 318 5.80 -1.38 -19.00
N LEU A 319 4.49 -1.15 -19.05
CA LEU A 319 3.57 -1.52 -17.97
C LEU A 319 3.62 -3.03 -17.68
N ASN A 320 3.76 -3.85 -18.73
CA ASN A 320 3.94 -5.30 -18.62
C ASN A 320 5.41 -5.71 -18.37
N GLY A 321 6.26 -4.75 -18.02
CA GLY A 321 7.69 -4.89 -17.86
C GLY A 321 8.50 -4.41 -19.07
N ARG A 322 9.71 -3.93 -18.80
CA ARG A 322 10.62 -3.46 -19.87
C ARG A 322 10.88 -4.56 -20.90
N GLY A 323 10.72 -4.20 -22.17
CA GLY A 323 10.88 -5.10 -23.32
C GLY A 323 9.64 -5.96 -23.63
N VAL A 324 8.54 -5.78 -22.90
CA VAL A 324 7.28 -6.50 -23.13
C VAL A 324 6.24 -5.55 -23.73
N GLY A 325 5.52 -6.01 -24.76
CA GLY A 325 4.46 -5.26 -25.43
C GLY A 325 3.14 -5.21 -24.64
N ALA A 326 2.10 -4.65 -25.25
CA ALA A 326 0.76 -4.55 -24.69
C ALA A 326 -0.15 -5.66 -25.25
N ARG A 327 -1.07 -6.17 -24.42
CA ARG A 327 -2.09 -7.12 -24.89
C ARG A 327 -3.09 -6.41 -25.80
N TYR A 328 -3.44 -5.16 -25.48
CA TYR A 328 -4.47 -4.40 -26.17
C TYR A 328 -4.20 -4.23 -27.67
N ASP A 329 -2.96 -3.98 -28.09
CA ASP A 329 -2.57 -3.86 -29.51
C ASP A 329 -1.99 -5.16 -30.10
N GLY A 330 -2.07 -6.27 -29.36
CA GLY A 330 -1.59 -7.57 -29.82
C GLY A 330 -0.06 -7.73 -29.83
N THR A 331 0.69 -6.80 -29.23
CA THR A 331 2.17 -6.84 -29.21
C THR A 331 2.76 -7.61 -28.03
N TYR A 332 1.95 -7.98 -27.03
CA TYR A 332 2.40 -8.74 -25.86
C TYR A 332 2.96 -10.09 -26.27
N ASN A 333 4.20 -10.34 -25.85
CA ASN A 333 4.90 -11.61 -25.98
C ASN A 333 5.86 -11.75 -24.78
N TYR A 334 5.54 -12.66 -23.88
CA TYR A 334 6.34 -12.92 -22.69
C TYR A 334 6.15 -14.35 -22.21
N GLU A 335 7.26 -15.05 -21.92
CA GLU A 335 7.27 -16.44 -21.43
C GLU A 335 6.38 -17.42 -22.24
N GLY A 336 6.34 -17.24 -23.56
CA GLY A 336 5.55 -18.09 -24.46
C GLY A 336 4.06 -17.79 -24.49
N LYS A 337 3.58 -16.79 -23.73
CA LYS A 337 2.22 -16.25 -23.82
C LYS A 337 2.19 -15.09 -24.81
N THR A 338 1.22 -15.09 -25.71
CA THR A 338 0.98 -14.01 -26.68
C THR A 338 -0.44 -13.46 -26.55
N SER A 339 -0.70 -12.34 -27.19
CA SER A 339 -2.01 -11.69 -27.26
C SER A 339 -2.52 -11.57 -28.69
N TYR A 340 -3.68 -10.93 -28.87
CA TYR A 340 -4.26 -10.60 -30.16
C TYR A 340 -4.76 -9.16 -30.11
N TYR A 341 -4.91 -8.54 -31.28
CA TYR A 341 -5.28 -7.14 -31.41
C TYR A 341 -6.72 -6.89 -30.94
N ILE A 342 -6.89 -5.94 -30.02
CA ILE A 342 -8.18 -5.41 -29.55
C ILE A 342 -8.36 -3.96 -30.05
N GLY A 343 -7.35 -3.11 -29.88
CA GLY A 343 -7.38 -1.72 -30.29
C GLY A 343 -5.99 -1.07 -30.38
N SER A 344 -5.94 0.20 -30.79
CA SER A 344 -4.67 0.94 -30.92
C SER A 344 -4.19 1.48 -29.57
N CYS A 345 -2.87 1.45 -29.36
CA CYS A 345 -2.18 2.11 -28.25
C CYS A 345 -1.69 3.54 -28.56
N ASP A 346 -2.06 4.09 -29.72
CA ASP A 346 -1.71 5.45 -30.11
C ASP A 346 -2.16 6.46 -29.04
N GLY A 347 -1.24 7.33 -28.61
CA GLY A 347 -1.47 8.33 -27.56
C GLY A 347 -1.54 7.77 -26.12
N LYS A 348 -1.58 6.45 -25.94
CA LYS A 348 -1.61 5.77 -24.63
C LYS A 348 -0.29 5.08 -24.27
N PHE A 349 0.53 4.71 -25.27
CA PHE A 349 1.86 4.13 -25.04
C PHE A 349 2.82 5.09 -24.33
N SER A 350 2.89 6.33 -24.81
CA SER A 350 3.57 7.44 -24.13
C SER A 350 2.81 8.70 -24.49
N GLY A 351 2.18 9.32 -23.49
CA GLY A 351 1.23 10.39 -23.72
C GLY A 351 0.91 11.22 -22.48
N THR A 352 -0.03 12.14 -22.64
CA THR A 352 -0.48 13.06 -21.58
C THR A 352 -2.00 13.00 -21.46
N VAL A 353 -2.54 13.30 -20.27
CA VAL A 353 -4.00 13.32 -20.06
C VAL A 353 -4.68 14.31 -21.01
N SER A 354 -4.05 15.45 -21.30
CA SER A 354 -4.54 16.43 -22.28
C SER A 354 -4.51 15.94 -23.74
N GLY A 355 -3.67 14.94 -24.03
CA GLY A 355 -3.54 14.34 -25.36
C GLY A 355 -4.53 13.21 -25.62
N LEU A 356 -5.27 12.75 -24.61
CA LEU A 356 -6.28 11.70 -24.77
C LEU A 356 -7.44 12.17 -25.65
N GLY A 357 -7.96 11.26 -26.48
CA GLY A 357 -9.15 11.50 -27.27
C GLY A 357 -10.40 11.67 -26.39
N GLU A 358 -11.44 12.33 -26.92
CA GLU A 358 -12.68 12.60 -26.17
C GLU A 358 -13.32 11.31 -25.63
N ALA A 359 -13.35 10.24 -26.43
CA ALA A 359 -13.89 8.96 -26.01
C ALA A 359 -13.10 8.33 -24.85
N ASP A 360 -11.76 8.33 -24.92
CA ASP A 360 -10.91 7.83 -23.83
C ASP A 360 -11.14 8.66 -22.55
N ARG A 361 -11.18 10.00 -22.65
CA ARG A 361 -11.43 10.87 -21.49
C ARG A 361 -12.79 10.60 -20.84
N ASN A 362 -13.85 10.42 -21.64
CA ASN A 362 -15.18 10.14 -21.13
C ASN A 362 -15.25 8.76 -20.47
N ASN A 363 -14.64 7.73 -21.08
CA ASN A 363 -14.66 6.37 -20.54
C ASN A 363 -13.82 6.27 -19.26
N ILE A 364 -12.60 6.81 -19.25
CA ILE A 364 -11.73 6.83 -18.06
C ILE A 364 -12.41 7.59 -16.92
N GLY A 365 -13.00 8.77 -17.18
CA GLY A 365 -13.71 9.52 -16.16
C GLY A 365 -14.93 8.79 -15.61
N THR A 366 -15.68 8.09 -16.47
CA THR A 366 -16.81 7.23 -16.07
C THR A 366 -16.35 6.09 -15.18
N PHE A 367 -15.27 5.40 -15.56
CA PHE A 367 -14.73 4.28 -14.82
C PHE A 367 -14.17 4.71 -13.45
N ILE A 368 -13.44 5.83 -13.40
CA ILE A 368 -12.95 6.42 -12.14
C ILE A 368 -14.10 6.75 -11.19
N ASN A 369 -15.18 7.38 -11.69
CA ASN A 369 -16.35 7.70 -10.86
C ASN A 369 -16.98 6.44 -10.26
N ALA A 370 -17.18 5.41 -11.07
CA ALA A 370 -17.74 4.14 -10.62
C ALA A 370 -16.85 3.45 -9.58
N GLN A 371 -15.54 3.41 -9.81
CA GLN A 371 -14.57 2.82 -8.89
C GLN A 371 -14.57 3.53 -7.52
N ILE A 372 -14.51 4.86 -7.47
CA ILE A 372 -14.60 5.62 -6.20
C ILE A 372 -15.92 5.30 -5.48
N ALA A 373 -17.05 5.31 -6.19
CA ALA A 373 -18.35 4.99 -5.62
C ALA A 373 -18.41 3.53 -5.11
N ALA A 374 -17.76 2.60 -5.80
CA ALA A 374 -17.69 1.19 -5.41
C ALA A 374 -16.83 0.99 -4.15
N PHE A 375 -15.63 1.56 -4.12
CA PHE A 375 -14.66 1.31 -3.05
C PHE A 375 -15.01 2.05 -1.75
N GLU A 376 -15.71 3.19 -1.83
CA GLU A 376 -16.26 3.86 -0.63
C GLU A 376 -17.45 3.11 0.01
N LYS A 377 -17.93 2.00 -0.59
CA LYS A 377 -18.82 1.05 0.10
C LYS A 377 -18.10 0.33 1.25
N ALA A 378 -16.78 0.17 1.16
CA ALA A 378 -15.89 -0.31 2.22
C ALA A 378 -15.11 0.88 2.84
N ASP A 379 -13.86 0.71 3.28
CA ASP A 379 -13.12 1.76 3.98
C ASP A 379 -12.47 2.81 3.07
N GLY A 380 -12.53 2.65 1.76
CA GLY A 380 -12.06 3.64 0.79
C GLY A 380 -10.99 3.08 -0.15
N TRP A 381 -10.11 3.96 -0.62
CA TRP A 381 -9.29 3.71 -1.79
C TRP A 381 -8.00 4.54 -1.82
N ILE A 382 -6.99 4.02 -2.52
CA ILE A 382 -5.72 4.68 -2.79
C ILE A 382 -5.36 4.47 -4.27
N PHE A 383 -5.34 5.54 -5.06
CA PHE A 383 -5.13 5.44 -6.51
C PHE A 383 -3.65 5.18 -6.85
N TRP A 384 -3.40 4.32 -7.84
CA TRP A 384 -2.08 4.07 -8.42
C TRP A 384 -1.93 4.81 -9.76
N THR A 385 -1.16 5.89 -9.86
CA THR A 385 -0.29 6.56 -8.87
C THR A 385 -0.47 8.09 -8.92
N TRP A 386 0.12 8.84 -7.99
CA TRP A 386 0.07 10.31 -7.97
C TRP A 386 0.50 10.92 -9.31
N LYS A 387 1.67 10.51 -9.81
CA LYS A 387 2.24 10.97 -11.08
C LYS A 387 3.20 9.97 -11.72
N ASN A 388 3.46 10.16 -13.00
CA ASN A 388 4.36 9.37 -13.84
C ASN A 388 4.84 10.23 -15.03
N GLU A 389 5.78 9.75 -15.84
CA GLU A 389 6.35 10.56 -16.94
C GLU A 389 5.57 10.52 -18.26
N GLY A 390 4.63 9.58 -18.45
CA GLY A 390 4.00 9.40 -19.77
C GLY A 390 2.84 8.41 -19.88
N ALA A 391 2.23 8.03 -18.77
CA ALA A 391 1.14 7.06 -18.66
C ALA A 391 -0.16 7.77 -18.23
N PRO A 392 -0.95 8.31 -19.18
CA PRO A 392 -2.07 9.21 -18.86
C PRO A 392 -3.19 8.55 -18.05
N GLU A 393 -3.40 7.25 -18.25
CA GLU A 393 -4.40 6.44 -17.53
C GLU A 393 -4.05 6.22 -16.04
N TRP A 394 -2.81 6.47 -15.66
CA TRP A 394 -2.21 6.16 -14.36
C TRP A 394 -1.75 7.43 -13.60
N HIS A 395 -2.14 8.61 -14.06
CA HIS A 395 -1.61 9.90 -13.59
C HIS A 395 -2.66 10.68 -12.81
N PHE A 396 -2.83 10.41 -11.51
CA PHE A 396 -3.92 10.99 -10.71
C PHE A 396 -3.96 12.51 -10.77
N GLN A 397 -2.81 13.16 -10.54
CA GLN A 397 -2.70 14.63 -10.53
C GLN A 397 -3.30 15.25 -11.80
N ASN A 398 -2.90 14.77 -12.98
CA ASN A 398 -3.36 15.30 -14.26
C ASN A 398 -4.80 14.87 -14.58
N LEU A 399 -5.24 13.67 -14.18
CA LEU A 399 -6.63 13.24 -14.32
C LEU A 399 -7.58 14.14 -13.51
N THR A 400 -7.21 14.48 -12.27
CA THR A 400 -7.96 15.42 -11.43
C THR A 400 -7.94 16.82 -12.02
N ALA A 401 -6.78 17.34 -12.43
CA ALA A 401 -6.67 18.67 -13.05
C ALA A 401 -7.50 18.80 -14.34
N ALA A 402 -7.69 17.69 -15.08
CA ALA A 402 -8.51 17.62 -16.27
C ALA A 402 -10.02 17.45 -15.99
N GLY A 403 -10.44 17.41 -14.72
CA GLY A 403 -11.85 17.26 -14.32
C GLY A 403 -12.42 15.85 -14.54
N MET A 404 -11.56 14.84 -14.65
CA MET A 404 -11.98 13.43 -14.87
C MET A 404 -12.19 12.68 -13.56
N VAL A 405 -11.73 13.24 -12.44
CA VAL A 405 -11.93 12.71 -11.07
C VAL A 405 -12.98 13.58 -10.37
N PRO A 406 -14.00 13.01 -9.71
CA PRO A 406 -15.05 13.78 -9.05
C PRO A 406 -14.50 14.65 -7.91
N GLN A 407 -14.99 15.89 -7.85
CA GLN A 407 -14.64 16.86 -6.81
C GLN A 407 -15.92 17.57 -6.30
N PRO A 408 -16.31 17.40 -5.02
CA PRO A 408 -15.66 16.56 -4.00
C PRO A 408 -15.77 15.06 -4.33
N PHE A 409 -14.83 14.25 -3.85
CA PHE A 409 -14.81 12.80 -4.10
C PHE A 409 -16.11 12.08 -3.70
N SER A 410 -16.80 12.57 -2.66
CA SER A 410 -18.10 12.05 -2.23
C SER A 410 -19.23 12.22 -3.25
N ALA A 411 -19.01 12.94 -4.34
CA ALA A 411 -19.96 13.07 -5.44
C ALA A 411 -19.82 11.96 -6.50
N ALA A 412 -18.84 11.06 -6.34
CA ALA A 412 -18.69 9.88 -7.17
C ALA A 412 -19.98 9.07 -7.24
N ASN A 413 -20.26 8.51 -8.42
CA ASN A 413 -21.47 7.76 -8.73
C ASN A 413 -21.18 6.74 -9.85
N GLY A 414 -22.20 5.99 -10.28
CA GLY A 414 -22.07 4.93 -11.28
C GLY A 414 -22.14 3.52 -10.67
N CYS A 415 -22.04 3.45 -9.35
CA CYS A 415 -22.37 2.32 -8.48
C CYS A 415 -23.25 2.83 -7.31
#